data_AF-A0A1G3CC88-F1
#
_entry.id   AF-A0A1G3CC88-F1
#
_cell.length_a   1.000
_cell.length_b   1.000
_cell.length_c   1.000
_cell.angle_alpha   90.00
_cell.angle_beta   90.00
_cell.angle_gamma   90.00
#
_symmetry.space_group_name_H-M   'P 1'
#
loop_
_entity.id
_entity.type
_entity.pdbx_description
1 polymer ?
#
loop_
_entity_poly.entity_id
_entity_poly.type
_entity_poly.pdbx_seq_one_letter_code
_entity_poly.pdbx_strand_id
1 'polypeptide(L)'
;MECGCLKDKVVNFVKLILGQIGKHKKLAGVLFIILVAVGLVGGKKFWHYVESSEFCGSCHEMDVHYDSFMSSKHHNEHVHSCHNCHIGPGLKGFLHAKLSDGAHDSFEHMRKTYLTSANSDLFIEIAEDSVPIVNGNCLRCHTDNEEYTKDKTHLERVAQSKRKGEGGVLENFFCTDCHIGVVHPSWSADVYKAYAEKKIPPFGTFSENDCYACHRYATPEVVKEWTNSPHSKSGVSCLECHGNDHGQIVERGGRVLPSKCGVCHVTMYNDFAQSRHYKGRVVAEIGGVAVSTKDAKMRKDCEECHVLGLNKSWDVGPGGSCEGCHPKHLFSRSSASEAKVCENCHIGGPVHAQLDMSVKSIHGRLYGRWKEEGNIKLRCQSCHSDPYSHHNFNRNVSLLSD
;
A
#
# COMPACT_ATOMS: atom_id res chain seq x y z
N MET A 1 -69.18 3.22 71.46
CA MET A 1 -67.92 2.44 71.48
C MET A 1 -67.96 1.52 70.26
N GLU A 2 -67.11 1.76 69.26
CA GLU A 2 -66.68 0.70 68.33
C GLU A 2 -65.37 1.16 67.68
N CYS A 3 -64.28 1.00 68.44
CA CYS A 3 -62.92 1.38 68.08
C CYS A 3 -62.19 0.19 67.39
N GLY A 4 -62.87 -0.51 66.48
CA GLY A 4 -62.36 -1.72 65.80
C GLY A 4 -61.95 -1.52 64.34
N CYS A 5 -62.56 -0.56 63.63
CA CYS A 5 -62.46 -0.51 62.16
C CYS A 5 -61.14 0.11 61.62
N LEU A 6 -60.43 0.91 62.43
CA LEU A 6 -59.21 1.60 61.97
C LEU A 6 -57.96 0.71 62.07
N LYS A 7 -57.83 -0.10 63.13
CA LYS A 7 -56.67 -0.97 63.35
C LYS A 7 -56.59 -2.07 62.30
N ASP A 8 -57.70 -2.72 61.97
CA ASP A 8 -57.71 -3.82 60.98
C ASP A 8 -57.46 -3.34 59.55
N LYS A 9 -57.93 -2.14 59.20
CA LYS A 9 -57.60 -1.51 57.90
C LYS A 9 -56.11 -1.18 57.78
N VAL A 10 -55.50 -0.65 58.84
CA VAL A 10 -54.06 -0.33 58.86
C VAL A 10 -53.21 -1.60 58.81
N VAL A 11 -53.56 -2.65 59.57
CA VAL A 11 -52.83 -3.93 59.55
C VAL A 11 -52.93 -4.62 58.19
N ASN A 12 -54.11 -4.64 57.56
CA ASN A 12 -54.26 -5.21 56.22
C ASN A 12 -53.56 -4.39 55.14
N PHE A 13 -53.56 -3.05 55.24
CA PHE A 13 -52.81 -2.18 54.34
C PHE A 13 -51.30 -2.37 54.47
N VAL A 14 -50.79 -2.49 55.69
CA VAL A 14 -49.37 -2.77 55.96
C VAL A 14 -48.99 -4.17 55.47
N LYS A 15 -49.84 -5.20 55.65
CA LYS A 15 -49.60 -6.54 55.09
C LYS A 15 -49.61 -6.55 53.55
N LEU A 16 -50.49 -5.77 52.91
CA LEU A 16 -50.53 -5.58 51.46
C LEU A 16 -49.26 -4.89 50.95
N ILE A 17 -48.84 -3.80 51.60
CA ILE A 17 -47.61 -3.08 51.25
C ILE A 17 -46.38 -3.94 51.48
N LEU A 18 -46.26 -4.64 52.62
CA LEU A 18 -45.14 -5.55 52.89
C LEU A 18 -45.13 -6.74 51.91
N GLY A 19 -46.30 -7.25 51.51
CA GLY A 19 -46.45 -8.27 50.48
C GLY A 19 -46.06 -7.79 49.08
N GLN A 20 -46.43 -6.55 48.72
CA GLN A 20 -46.00 -5.89 47.49
C GLN A 20 -44.50 -5.63 47.49
N ILE A 21 -43.93 -5.09 48.58
CA ILE A 21 -42.49 -4.87 48.75
C ILE A 21 -41.73 -6.20 48.65
N GLY A 22 -42.25 -7.28 49.25
CA GLY A 22 -41.67 -8.62 49.14
C GLY A 22 -41.71 -9.19 47.71
N LYS A 23 -42.82 -9.01 46.98
CA LYS A 23 -42.95 -9.36 45.56
C LYS A 23 -42.02 -8.53 44.66
N HIS A 24 -41.94 -7.22 44.87
CA HIS A 24 -41.05 -6.32 44.13
C HIS A 24 -39.57 -6.59 44.42
N LYS A 25 -39.19 -6.93 45.65
CA LYS A 25 -37.83 -7.37 46.00
C LYS A 25 -37.47 -8.70 45.34
N LYS A 26 -38.38 -9.67 45.32
CA LYS A 26 -38.19 -10.94 44.59
C LYS A 26 -38.10 -10.73 43.08
N LEU A 27 -38.96 -9.88 42.51
CA LEU A 27 -38.96 -9.53 41.09
C LEU A 27 -37.69 -8.77 40.69
N ALA A 28 -37.25 -7.81 41.51
CA ALA A 28 -35.99 -7.08 41.31
C ALA A 28 -34.77 -8.02 41.43
N GLY A 29 -34.80 -8.96 42.38
CA GLY A 29 -33.77 -10.00 42.50
C GLY A 29 -33.71 -10.91 41.27
N VAL A 30 -34.86 -11.36 40.76
CA VAL A 30 -34.94 -12.16 39.53
C VAL A 30 -34.47 -11.36 38.31
N LEU A 31 -34.89 -10.09 38.17
CA LEU A 31 -34.42 -9.22 37.10
C LEU A 31 -32.92 -8.96 37.16
N PHE A 32 -32.35 -8.79 38.37
CA PHE A 32 -30.91 -8.64 38.55
C PHE A 32 -30.17 -9.93 38.16
N ILE A 33 -30.67 -11.10 38.56
CA ILE A 33 -30.12 -12.39 38.15
C ILE A 33 -30.19 -12.55 36.62
N ILE A 34 -31.31 -12.17 36.00
CA ILE A 34 -31.46 -12.18 34.53
C ILE A 34 -30.47 -11.20 33.89
N LEU A 35 -30.31 -9.99 34.40
CA LEU A 35 -29.35 -9.00 33.89
C LEU A 35 -27.91 -9.48 34.02
N VAL A 36 -27.53 -10.08 35.14
CA VAL A 36 -26.21 -10.67 35.35
C VAL A 36 -26.01 -11.87 34.41
N ALA A 37 -27.01 -12.74 34.27
CA ALA A 37 -26.94 -13.88 33.35
C ALA A 37 -26.83 -13.43 31.88
N VAL A 38 -27.62 -12.44 31.47
CA VAL A 38 -27.55 -11.82 30.14
C VAL A 38 -26.21 -11.12 29.94
N GLY A 39 -25.68 -10.43 30.95
CA GLY A 39 -24.36 -9.80 30.92
C GLY A 39 -23.23 -10.83 30.79
N LEU A 40 -23.31 -11.95 31.51
CA LEU A 40 -22.33 -13.03 31.43
C LEU A 40 -22.37 -13.77 30.09
N VAL A 41 -23.57 -14.12 29.60
CA VAL A 41 -23.76 -14.79 28.31
C VAL A 41 -23.41 -13.85 27.16
N GLY A 42 -23.88 -12.61 27.21
CA GLY A 42 -23.60 -11.57 26.23
C GLY A 42 -22.11 -11.22 26.21
N GLY A 43 -21.49 -11.05 27.38
CA GLY A 43 -20.06 -10.78 27.51
C GLY A 43 -19.19 -11.91 26.96
N LYS A 44 -19.56 -13.18 27.24
CA LYS A 44 -18.85 -14.34 26.68
C LYS A 44 -18.98 -14.42 25.16
N LYS A 45 -20.18 -14.17 24.62
CA LYS A 45 -20.39 -14.15 23.17
C LYS A 45 -19.63 -13.02 22.49
N PHE A 46 -19.62 -11.84 23.10
CA PHE A 46 -18.85 -10.69 22.63
C PHE A 46 -17.35 -10.97 22.63
N TRP A 47 -16.82 -11.56 23.72
CA TRP A 47 -15.42 -11.98 23.81
C TRP A 47 -15.01 -12.86 22.63
N HIS A 48 -15.72 -13.96 22.39
CA HIS A 48 -15.38 -14.87 21.30
C HIS A 48 -15.55 -14.24 19.91
N TYR A 49 -16.50 -13.32 19.77
CA TYR A 49 -16.67 -12.57 18.53
C TYR A 49 -15.45 -11.68 18.24
N VAL A 50 -14.96 -10.90 19.22
CA VAL A 50 -13.82 -10.00 18.99
C VAL A 50 -12.47 -10.71 18.86
N GLU A 51 -12.42 -12.03 19.10
CA GLU A 51 -11.25 -12.89 18.83
C GLU A 51 -11.35 -13.64 17.50
N SER A 52 -12.50 -13.56 16.82
CA SER A 52 -12.72 -14.23 15.54
C SER A 52 -11.91 -13.59 14.41
N SER A 53 -11.52 -14.41 13.43
CA SER A 53 -10.86 -13.88 12.22
C SER A 53 -11.77 -12.93 11.47
N GLU A 54 -13.08 -13.17 11.47
CA GLU A 54 -14.09 -12.33 10.81
C GLU A 54 -14.17 -10.94 11.45
N PHE A 55 -14.02 -10.84 12.76
CA PHE A 55 -13.93 -9.54 13.42
C PHE A 55 -12.66 -8.80 13.03
N CYS A 56 -11.51 -9.47 13.04
CA CYS A 56 -10.25 -8.84 12.62
C CYS A 56 -10.29 -8.42 11.14
N GLY A 57 -10.80 -9.28 10.26
CA GLY A 57 -11.00 -9.02 8.83
C GLY A 57 -12.13 -8.06 8.52
N SER A 58 -12.86 -7.54 9.52
CA SER A 58 -13.84 -6.48 9.29
C SER A 58 -13.20 -5.11 9.04
N CYS A 59 -11.92 -4.96 9.36
CA CYS A 59 -11.11 -3.81 9.02
C CYS A 59 -10.51 -4.00 7.62
N HIS A 60 -10.62 -3.01 6.74
CA HIS A 60 -10.10 -3.10 5.37
C HIS A 60 -8.57 -3.19 5.30
N GLU A 61 -7.86 -2.70 6.32
CA GLU A 61 -6.41 -2.88 6.45
C GLU A 61 -6.01 -4.34 6.66
N MET A 62 -6.94 -5.17 7.13
CA MET A 62 -6.72 -6.59 7.36
C MET A 62 -7.04 -7.46 6.15
N ASP A 63 -7.63 -6.92 5.07
CA ASP A 63 -8.10 -7.72 3.92
C ASP A 63 -7.01 -8.67 3.40
N VAL A 64 -5.80 -8.15 3.19
CA VAL A 64 -4.66 -8.93 2.67
C VAL A 64 -4.19 -10.00 3.67
N HIS A 65 -4.13 -9.66 4.96
CA HIS A 65 -3.73 -10.59 6.01
C HIS A 65 -4.79 -11.68 6.24
N TYR A 66 -6.07 -11.30 6.16
CA TYR A 66 -7.20 -12.20 6.25
C TYR A 66 -7.21 -13.17 5.06
N ASP A 67 -7.15 -12.68 3.83
CA ASP A 67 -7.17 -13.52 2.63
C ASP A 67 -5.99 -14.49 2.56
N SER A 68 -4.79 -14.03 2.92
CA SER A 68 -3.60 -14.90 3.00
C SER A 68 -3.74 -15.97 4.08
N PHE A 69 -4.25 -15.62 5.26
CA PHE A 69 -4.50 -16.60 6.31
C PHE A 69 -5.55 -17.63 5.86
N MET A 70 -6.70 -17.18 5.36
CA MET A 70 -7.81 -18.05 4.95
C MET A 70 -7.40 -19.02 3.82
N SER A 71 -6.47 -18.61 2.96
CA SER A 71 -5.93 -19.47 1.90
C SER A 71 -4.79 -20.41 2.36
N SER A 72 -4.26 -20.22 3.57
CA SER A 72 -3.13 -21.01 4.08
C SER A 72 -3.53 -22.43 4.48
N LYS A 73 -2.57 -23.37 4.43
CA LYS A 73 -2.79 -24.73 4.94
C LYS A 73 -3.03 -24.77 6.44
N HIS A 74 -2.36 -23.89 7.20
CA HIS A 74 -2.58 -23.79 8.64
C HIS A 74 -4.05 -23.47 8.92
N HIS A 75 -4.65 -22.52 8.19
CA HIS A 75 -6.07 -22.24 8.35
C HIS A 75 -6.97 -23.42 8.00
N ASN A 76 -6.73 -23.98 6.82
CA ASN A 76 -7.60 -25.00 6.24
C ASN A 76 -7.54 -26.35 6.98
N GLU A 77 -6.47 -26.62 7.73
CA GLU A 77 -6.27 -27.91 8.40
C GLU A 77 -6.38 -27.82 9.93
N HIS A 78 -5.79 -26.80 10.57
CA HIS A 78 -5.51 -26.87 12.02
C HIS A 78 -5.73 -25.59 12.85
N VAL A 79 -5.83 -24.41 12.23
CA VAL A 79 -5.84 -23.10 12.91
C VAL A 79 -7.02 -22.25 12.42
N HIS A 80 -8.11 -22.19 13.17
CA HIS A 80 -9.33 -21.52 12.66
C HIS A 80 -9.40 -20.01 12.92
N SER A 81 -8.45 -19.41 13.64
CA SER A 81 -8.51 -18.00 14.04
C SER A 81 -7.14 -17.32 14.04
N CYS A 82 -7.10 -16.01 13.72
CA CYS A 82 -5.89 -15.19 13.84
C CYS A 82 -5.37 -15.14 15.30
N HIS A 83 -6.30 -15.20 16.27
CA HIS A 83 -5.95 -15.10 17.69
C HIS A 83 -5.04 -16.24 18.16
N ASN A 84 -5.09 -17.40 17.52
CA ASN A 84 -4.29 -18.57 17.91
C ASN A 84 -2.80 -18.30 17.80
N CYS A 85 -2.39 -17.43 16.87
CA CYS A 85 -1.00 -17.04 16.68
C CYS A 85 -0.71 -15.68 17.34
N HIS A 86 -1.59 -14.70 17.19
CA HIS A 86 -1.29 -13.30 17.55
C HIS A 86 -1.66 -12.89 18.97
N ILE A 87 -2.54 -13.62 19.68
CA ILE A 87 -3.01 -13.22 21.00
C ILE A 87 -2.50 -14.20 22.07
N GLY A 88 -2.00 -13.64 23.18
CA GLY A 88 -1.58 -14.44 24.32
C GLY A 88 -2.75 -15.17 24.98
N PRO A 89 -2.52 -16.31 25.65
CA PRO A 89 -3.57 -17.12 26.23
C PRO A 89 -4.24 -16.42 27.44
N GLY A 90 -5.54 -16.65 27.58
CA GLY A 90 -6.32 -16.20 28.73
C GLY A 90 -6.54 -14.68 28.80
N LEU A 91 -7.10 -14.23 29.92
CA LEU A 91 -7.54 -12.85 30.09
C LEU A 91 -6.40 -11.82 29.93
N LYS A 92 -5.18 -12.15 30.37
CA LYS A 92 -4.05 -11.23 30.28
C LYS A 92 -3.67 -10.94 28.82
N GLY A 93 -3.57 -11.98 27.98
CA GLY A 93 -3.24 -11.81 26.57
C GLY A 93 -4.35 -11.11 25.81
N PHE A 94 -5.62 -11.45 26.10
CA PHE A 94 -6.77 -10.74 25.57
C PHE A 94 -6.73 -9.24 25.89
N LEU A 95 -6.51 -8.88 27.15
CA LEU A 95 -6.47 -7.47 27.57
C LEU A 95 -5.30 -6.73 26.96
N HIS A 96 -4.11 -7.34 26.86
CA HIS A 96 -2.95 -6.72 26.20
C HIS A 96 -3.27 -6.45 24.71
N ALA A 97 -3.71 -7.46 23.96
CA ALA A 97 -4.05 -7.29 22.55
C ALA A 97 -5.15 -6.26 22.29
N LYS A 98 -6.15 -6.14 23.17
CA LYS A 98 -7.28 -5.21 22.97
C LYS A 98 -7.05 -3.80 23.51
N LEU A 99 -6.35 -3.66 24.64
CA LEU A 99 -6.14 -2.37 25.31
C LEU A 99 -4.82 -1.71 24.94
N SER A 100 -3.82 -2.48 24.49
CA SER A 100 -2.55 -1.98 23.96
C SER A 100 -2.64 -1.89 22.44
N ASP A 101 -2.51 -3.03 21.77
CA ASP A 101 -2.22 -3.06 20.33
C ASP A 101 -3.44 -2.59 19.52
N GLY A 102 -4.61 -3.18 19.76
CA GLY A 102 -5.83 -2.79 19.07
C GLY A 102 -6.28 -1.35 19.37
N ALA A 103 -5.96 -0.80 20.54
CA ALA A 103 -6.25 0.59 20.87
C ALA A 103 -5.29 1.55 20.16
N HIS A 104 -4.02 1.18 20.03
CA HIS A 104 -3.03 1.87 19.24
C HIS A 104 -3.42 1.89 17.75
N ASP A 105 -3.73 0.73 17.17
CA ASP A 105 -4.10 0.60 15.76
C ASP A 105 -5.36 1.41 15.42
N SER A 106 -6.38 1.33 16.28
CA SER A 106 -7.62 2.12 16.12
C SER A 106 -7.35 3.62 16.14
N PHE A 107 -6.38 4.05 16.94
CA PHE A 107 -6.02 5.45 17.09
C PHE A 107 -5.18 5.96 15.92
N GLU A 108 -4.25 5.16 15.40
CA GLU A 108 -3.49 5.45 14.18
C GLU A 108 -4.42 5.49 12.95
N HIS A 109 -5.38 4.56 12.86
CA HIS A 109 -6.43 4.58 11.84
C HIS A 109 -7.24 5.88 11.88
N MET A 110 -7.74 6.26 13.06
CA MET A 110 -8.52 7.49 13.26
C MET A 110 -7.76 8.74 12.79
N ARG A 111 -6.43 8.76 12.94
CA ARG A 111 -5.58 9.90 12.57
C ARG A 111 -5.12 9.87 11.12
N LYS A 112 -5.39 8.79 10.37
CA LYS A 112 -4.89 8.58 9.01
C LYS A 112 -3.36 8.71 8.91
N THR A 113 -2.67 8.45 10.01
CA THR A 113 -1.21 8.52 10.11
C THR A 113 -0.56 7.31 9.44
N TYR A 114 -1.29 6.23 9.20
CA TYR A 114 -0.86 5.05 8.45
C TYR A 114 -0.48 5.32 6.96
N LEU A 115 -0.77 6.51 6.42
CA LEU A 115 -0.34 6.92 5.06
C LEU A 115 0.74 8.00 5.05
N THR A 116 1.07 8.59 6.21
CA THR A 116 1.86 9.83 6.28
C THR A 116 2.96 9.82 7.33
N SER A 117 2.96 8.87 8.27
CA SER A 117 4.03 8.69 9.26
C SER A 117 5.21 7.93 8.65
N ALA A 118 6.43 8.34 8.96
CA ALA A 118 7.64 7.59 8.59
C ALA A 118 7.70 6.20 9.27
N ASN A 119 6.87 5.99 10.30
CA ASN A 119 6.70 4.73 11.03
C ASN A 119 5.28 4.15 10.85
N SER A 120 4.62 4.49 9.73
CA SER A 120 3.22 4.11 9.50
C SER A 120 3.00 2.66 9.12
N ASP A 121 4.09 1.91 8.89
CA ASP A 121 4.17 0.60 8.26
C ASP A 121 2.88 0.23 7.54
N LEU A 122 2.83 0.55 6.24
CA LEU A 122 1.73 0.26 5.30
C LEU A 122 1.29 -1.23 5.31
N PHE A 123 2.04 -2.08 6.01
CA PHE A 123 1.78 -3.46 6.35
C PHE A 123 1.70 -3.56 7.87
N ILE A 124 0.65 -4.18 8.40
CA ILE A 124 0.53 -4.40 9.85
C ILE A 124 1.68 -5.31 10.28
N GLU A 125 2.61 -4.73 11.05
CA GLU A 125 3.73 -5.44 11.64
C GLU A 125 3.38 -5.91 13.06
N ILE A 126 4.00 -7.00 13.48
CA ILE A 126 3.86 -7.48 14.87
C ILE A 126 4.71 -6.55 15.74
N ALA A 127 4.09 -5.90 16.72
CA ALA A 127 4.80 -5.08 17.69
C ALA A 127 5.93 -5.87 18.38
N GLU A 128 7.04 -5.20 18.70
CA GLU A 128 8.24 -5.86 19.26
C GLU A 128 7.93 -6.69 20.52
N ASP A 129 7.02 -6.21 21.37
CA ASP A 129 6.60 -6.90 22.60
C ASP A 129 5.64 -8.09 22.33
N SER A 130 5.05 -8.14 21.14
CA SER A 130 4.17 -9.21 20.68
C SER A 130 4.91 -10.32 19.92
N VAL A 131 6.13 -10.08 19.44
CA VAL A 131 6.96 -11.12 18.78
C VAL A 131 7.17 -12.36 19.67
N PRO A 132 7.52 -12.23 20.97
CA PRO A 132 7.64 -13.38 21.86
C PRO A 132 6.32 -14.13 22.07
N ILE A 133 5.18 -13.42 22.04
CA ILE A 133 3.85 -14.01 22.18
C ILE A 133 3.56 -14.94 21.00
N VAL A 134 3.78 -14.43 19.79
CA VAL A 134 3.60 -15.19 18.54
C VAL A 134 4.49 -16.42 18.53
N ASN A 135 5.77 -16.26 18.85
CA ASN A 135 6.69 -17.38 18.93
C ASN A 135 6.27 -18.43 19.98
N GLY A 136 5.84 -17.99 21.16
CA GLY A 136 5.36 -18.88 22.22
C GLY A 136 4.10 -19.66 21.81
N ASN A 137 3.24 -19.04 21.01
CA ASN A 137 2.05 -19.71 20.46
C ASN A 137 2.41 -20.78 19.42
N CYS A 138 3.39 -20.52 18.55
CA CYS A 138 3.94 -21.55 17.66
C CYS A 138 4.46 -22.75 18.45
N LEU A 139 5.30 -22.50 19.46
CA LEU A 139 5.86 -23.56 20.29
C LEU A 139 4.77 -24.38 20.96
N ARG A 140 3.77 -23.75 21.58
CA ARG A 140 2.67 -24.43 22.27
C ARG A 140 1.99 -25.49 21.38
N CYS A 141 1.53 -25.12 20.18
CA CYS A 141 0.85 -26.08 19.31
C CYS A 141 1.79 -27.19 18.81
N HIS A 142 3.04 -26.84 18.50
CA HIS A 142 4.02 -27.78 17.96
C HIS A 142 4.69 -28.66 19.03
N THR A 143 4.60 -28.31 20.32
CA THR A 143 5.01 -29.17 21.45
C THR A 143 3.87 -30.02 21.98
N ASP A 144 2.65 -29.49 21.99
CA ASP A 144 1.52 -30.13 22.67
C ASP A 144 0.80 -31.16 21.78
N ASN A 145 1.02 -31.11 20.45
CA ASN A 145 0.44 -32.06 19.50
C ASN A 145 1.52 -32.79 18.68
N GLU A 146 1.61 -34.11 18.88
CA GLU A 146 2.61 -34.95 18.22
C GLU A 146 2.43 -35.05 16.69
N GLU A 147 1.24 -34.76 16.16
CA GLU A 147 0.96 -34.80 14.72
C GLU A 147 1.57 -33.60 13.98
N TYR A 148 1.76 -32.47 14.67
CA TYR A 148 2.21 -31.21 14.07
C TYR A 148 3.74 -31.12 13.93
N THR A 149 4.49 -31.97 14.65
CA THR A 149 5.95 -31.98 14.63
C THR A 149 6.46 -33.39 14.31
N LYS A 150 6.65 -33.66 13.01
CA LYS A 150 7.11 -34.96 12.50
C LYS A 150 8.50 -35.36 13.01
N ASP A 151 9.36 -34.40 13.27
CA ASP A 151 10.69 -34.62 13.83
C ASP A 151 10.80 -33.98 15.22
N LYS A 152 10.63 -34.80 16.26
CA LYS A 152 10.66 -34.34 17.67
C LYS A 152 12.01 -33.73 18.07
N THR A 153 13.10 -34.06 17.35
CA THR A 153 14.42 -33.49 17.61
C THR A 153 14.63 -32.12 16.95
N HIS A 154 13.67 -31.64 16.15
CA HIS A 154 13.74 -30.33 15.50
C HIS A 154 13.79 -29.19 16.51
N LEU A 155 12.85 -29.14 17.46
CA LEU A 155 12.80 -28.09 18.48
C LEU A 155 14.04 -28.09 19.38
N GLU A 156 14.54 -29.28 19.75
CA GLU A 156 15.78 -29.43 20.51
C GLU A 156 17.00 -28.90 19.73
N ARG A 157 17.09 -29.16 18.42
CA ARG A 157 18.18 -28.66 17.57
C ARG A 157 18.08 -27.17 17.30
N VAL A 158 16.88 -26.61 17.19
CA VAL A 158 16.67 -25.16 17.07
C VAL A 158 17.07 -24.46 18.36
N ALA A 159 16.68 -24.99 19.52
CA ALA A 159 17.13 -24.49 20.83
C ALA A 159 18.65 -24.57 21.02
N GLN A 160 19.33 -25.48 20.30
CA GLN A 160 20.78 -25.69 20.32
C GLN A 160 21.51 -25.05 19.11
N SER A 161 20.80 -24.32 18.25
CA SER A 161 21.31 -23.72 16.98
C SER A 161 22.45 -22.71 17.20
N LYS A 162 23.42 -22.69 16.26
CA LYS A 162 24.69 -21.94 16.35
C LYS A 162 24.93 -20.89 15.25
N ARG A 163 23.95 -20.04 14.86
CA ARG A 163 24.21 -18.89 13.96
C ARG A 163 24.53 -17.58 14.70
N LYS A 164 25.68 -16.98 14.37
CA LYS A 164 26.31 -15.82 15.04
C LYS A 164 25.72 -14.47 14.59
N GLY A 165 25.37 -13.61 15.55
CA GLY A 165 25.20 -12.17 15.34
C GLY A 165 26.52 -11.38 15.46
N GLU A 166 26.51 -10.08 15.17
CA GLU A 166 27.70 -9.20 15.03
C GLU A 166 28.59 -9.08 16.29
N GLY A 167 28.12 -9.53 17.47
CA GLY A 167 28.92 -9.64 18.70
C GLY A 167 29.54 -11.01 18.98
N GLY A 168 29.35 -12.01 18.10
CA GLY A 168 29.97 -13.33 18.22
C GLY A 168 29.33 -14.32 19.22
N VAL A 169 28.22 -13.97 19.88
CA VAL A 169 27.44 -14.86 20.77
C VAL A 169 26.11 -15.28 20.11
N LEU A 170 25.60 -16.47 20.48
CA LEU A 170 24.49 -17.20 19.85
C LEU A 170 23.23 -17.21 20.74
N GLU A 171 22.23 -16.38 20.49
CA GLU A 171 21.02 -16.35 21.35
C GLU A 171 19.72 -15.99 20.58
N ASN A 172 18.61 -16.64 20.97
CA ASN A 172 17.20 -16.24 20.76
C ASN A 172 16.60 -16.23 19.33
N PHE A 173 16.66 -17.34 18.59
CA PHE A 173 15.86 -17.47 17.35
C PHE A 173 14.37 -17.69 17.63
N PHE A 174 13.52 -16.96 16.91
CA PHE A 174 12.10 -17.20 16.83
C PHE A 174 11.78 -18.14 15.66
N CYS A 175 10.66 -18.89 15.76
CA CYS A 175 10.23 -19.85 14.75
C CYS A 175 10.12 -19.20 13.36
N THR A 176 9.62 -17.96 13.32
CA THR A 176 9.43 -17.16 12.10
C THR A 176 10.73 -16.67 11.46
N ASP A 177 11.88 -16.77 12.13
CA ASP A 177 13.17 -16.41 11.53
C ASP A 177 13.57 -17.40 10.42
N CYS A 178 13.06 -18.63 10.50
CA CYS A 178 13.29 -19.70 9.52
C CYS A 178 12.00 -20.12 8.83
N HIS A 179 10.89 -20.23 9.58
CA HIS A 179 9.56 -20.51 9.04
C HIS A 179 8.92 -19.20 8.60
N ILE A 180 9.53 -18.59 7.61
CA ILE A 180 9.02 -17.38 6.98
C ILE A 180 7.86 -17.79 6.05
N GLY A 181 6.81 -16.98 5.95
CA GLY A 181 5.76 -17.19 4.95
C GLY A 181 4.67 -18.17 5.35
N VAL A 182 4.54 -18.53 6.64
CA VAL A 182 3.69 -19.66 7.10
C VAL A 182 2.23 -19.49 6.70
N VAL A 183 1.67 -18.31 6.96
CA VAL A 183 0.26 -17.97 6.70
C VAL A 183 0.08 -16.62 6.03
N HIS A 184 1.11 -15.78 6.07
CA HIS A 184 1.17 -14.50 5.37
C HIS A 184 2.43 -14.51 4.50
N PRO A 185 2.44 -13.85 3.34
CA PRO A 185 3.68 -13.69 2.57
C PRO A 185 4.69 -12.95 3.46
N SER A 186 5.85 -13.55 3.70
CA SER A 186 6.94 -12.81 4.33
C SER A 186 8.27 -13.18 3.69
N TRP A 187 9.13 -12.18 3.52
CA TRP A 187 10.48 -12.24 4.06
C TRP A 187 10.45 -11.33 5.29
N SER A 188 11.22 -11.60 6.34
CA SER A 188 11.27 -10.62 7.44
C SER A 188 11.81 -9.29 6.92
N ALA A 189 11.36 -8.18 7.51
CA ALA A 189 11.81 -6.83 7.14
C ALA A 189 13.34 -6.72 7.11
N ASP A 190 14.02 -7.41 8.05
CA ASP A 190 15.47 -7.49 8.12
C ASP A 190 16.10 -8.24 6.94
N VAL A 191 15.46 -9.29 6.41
CA VAL A 191 15.95 -10.00 5.22
C VAL A 191 15.78 -9.13 3.99
N TYR A 192 14.66 -8.43 3.82
CA TYR A 192 14.49 -7.48 2.70
C TYR A 192 15.47 -6.33 2.78
N LYS A 193 15.71 -5.78 3.96
CA LYS A 193 16.72 -4.74 4.21
C LYS A 193 18.13 -5.23 3.87
N ALA A 194 18.55 -6.37 4.44
CA ALA A 194 19.86 -6.95 4.18
C ALA A 194 20.05 -7.36 2.71
N TYR A 195 18.97 -7.74 2.02
CA TYR A 195 18.99 -8.03 0.59
C TYR A 195 19.09 -6.76 -0.26
N ALA A 196 18.28 -5.73 0.06
CA ALA A 196 18.32 -4.43 -0.58
C ALA A 196 19.70 -3.75 -0.47
N GLU A 197 20.36 -3.87 0.68
CA GLU A 197 21.71 -3.36 0.92
C GLU A 197 22.76 -3.97 -0.01
N LYS A 198 22.56 -5.21 -0.47
CA LYS A 198 23.45 -5.85 -1.44
C LYS A 198 23.35 -5.25 -2.84
N LYS A 199 22.28 -4.49 -3.14
CA LYS A 199 22.02 -3.88 -4.45
C LYS A 199 22.05 -4.89 -5.60
N ILE A 200 21.69 -6.14 -5.31
CA ILE A 200 21.55 -7.20 -6.30
C ILE A 200 20.04 -7.40 -6.51
N PRO A 201 19.53 -7.23 -7.75
CA PRO A 201 18.12 -7.47 -8.02
C PRO A 201 17.76 -8.94 -7.79
N PRO A 202 16.63 -9.23 -7.11
CA PRO A 202 16.15 -10.60 -7.02
C PRO A 202 15.59 -11.05 -8.37
N PHE A 203 15.68 -12.35 -8.66
CA PHE A 203 15.13 -12.94 -9.88
C PHE A 203 14.01 -13.91 -9.51
N GLY A 204 12.91 -13.86 -10.25
CA GLY A 204 11.73 -14.68 -10.00
C GLY A 204 10.44 -13.90 -10.18
N THR A 205 9.32 -14.56 -9.87
CA THR A 205 8.00 -13.95 -9.84
C THR A 205 7.63 -13.55 -8.41
N PHE A 206 7.11 -12.34 -8.24
CA PHE A 206 6.81 -11.76 -6.93
C PHE A 206 5.35 -11.32 -6.84
N SER A 207 4.80 -11.36 -5.63
CA SER A 207 3.49 -10.79 -5.32
C SER A 207 3.58 -9.28 -5.08
N GLU A 208 2.44 -8.61 -5.01
CA GLU A 208 2.37 -7.17 -4.76
C GLU A 208 3.05 -6.79 -3.44
N ASN A 209 2.80 -7.59 -2.42
CA ASN A 209 3.36 -7.39 -1.08
C ASN A 209 4.88 -7.51 -1.08
N ASP A 210 5.43 -8.44 -1.86
CA ASP A 210 6.88 -8.61 -1.98
C ASP A 210 7.53 -7.39 -2.65
N CYS A 211 6.84 -6.78 -3.63
CA CYS A 211 7.31 -5.56 -4.26
C CYS A 211 7.47 -4.44 -3.23
N TYR A 212 6.43 -4.16 -2.44
CA TYR A 212 6.49 -3.11 -1.43
C TYR A 212 7.53 -3.42 -0.34
N ALA A 213 7.49 -4.63 0.21
CA ALA A 213 8.33 -5.04 1.34
C ALA A 213 9.84 -4.95 1.01
N CYS A 214 10.22 -5.25 -0.25
CA CYS A 214 11.59 -5.06 -0.71
C CYS A 214 11.89 -3.61 -1.10
N HIS A 215 11.03 -2.99 -1.92
CA HIS A 215 11.32 -1.67 -2.49
C HIS A 215 11.27 -0.53 -1.47
N ARG A 216 10.61 -0.70 -0.32
CA ARG A 216 10.68 0.28 0.77
C ARG A 216 12.11 0.49 1.29
N TYR A 217 12.97 -0.52 1.13
CA TYR A 217 14.40 -0.45 1.45
C TYR A 217 15.28 -0.27 0.21
N ALA A 218 14.98 -0.98 -0.88
CA ALA A 218 15.81 -0.95 -2.08
C ALA A 218 15.69 0.38 -2.85
N THR A 219 14.49 0.96 -2.88
CA THR A 219 14.19 2.21 -3.59
C THR A 219 13.16 3.04 -2.79
N PRO A 220 13.52 3.53 -1.59
CA PRO A 220 12.58 4.19 -0.68
C PRO A 220 11.86 5.39 -1.31
N GLU A 221 12.56 6.19 -2.11
CA GLU A 221 11.95 7.35 -2.78
C GLU A 221 10.90 6.95 -3.83
N VAL A 222 11.09 5.81 -4.51
CA VAL A 222 10.09 5.29 -5.47
C VAL A 222 8.79 4.91 -4.75
N VAL A 223 8.91 4.19 -3.62
CA VAL A 223 7.75 3.82 -2.81
C VAL A 223 7.06 5.06 -2.28
N LYS A 224 7.82 6.02 -1.73
CA LYS A 224 7.28 7.28 -1.24
C LYS A 224 6.55 8.09 -2.32
N GLU A 225 7.10 8.21 -3.52
CA GLU A 225 6.43 8.87 -4.64
C GLU A 225 5.14 8.16 -5.04
N TRP A 226 5.18 6.83 -5.16
CA TRP A 226 4.00 6.03 -5.50
C TRP A 226 2.90 6.15 -4.44
N THR A 227 3.21 6.03 -3.14
CA THR A 227 2.25 6.16 -2.04
C THR A 227 1.53 7.51 -2.06
N ASN A 228 2.24 8.57 -2.48
CA ASN A 228 1.67 9.91 -2.62
C ASN A 228 0.90 10.14 -3.93
N SER A 229 0.99 9.21 -4.89
CA SER A 229 0.39 9.33 -6.21
C SER A 229 -1.13 9.10 -6.20
N PRO A 230 -1.86 9.58 -7.23
CA PRO A 230 -3.25 9.19 -7.46
C PRO A 230 -3.43 7.69 -7.71
N HIS A 231 -2.41 7.01 -8.24
CA HIS A 231 -2.45 5.58 -8.55
C HIS A 231 -2.54 4.75 -7.27
N SER A 232 -1.68 5.00 -6.27
CA SER A 232 -1.76 4.31 -4.97
C SER A 232 -3.11 4.56 -4.29
N LYS A 233 -3.59 5.82 -4.29
CA LYS A 233 -4.90 6.18 -3.74
C LYS A 233 -6.08 5.51 -4.45
N SER A 234 -5.88 5.04 -5.68
CA SER A 234 -6.88 4.36 -6.49
C SER A 234 -6.67 2.84 -6.54
N GLY A 235 -5.73 2.29 -5.75
CA GLY A 235 -5.46 0.85 -5.69
C GLY A 235 -4.69 0.28 -6.88
N VAL A 236 -3.96 1.12 -7.65
CA VAL A 236 -3.08 0.63 -8.72
C VAL A 236 -1.70 0.33 -8.14
N SER A 237 -1.34 -0.95 -8.06
CA SER A 237 -0.09 -1.41 -7.49
C SER A 237 1.08 -1.40 -8.48
N CYS A 238 2.25 -1.81 -7.97
CA CYS A 238 3.43 -2.03 -8.78
C CYS A 238 3.19 -3.08 -9.88
N LEU A 239 2.48 -4.17 -9.56
CA LEU A 239 2.23 -5.28 -10.48
C LEU A 239 1.35 -4.87 -11.67
N GLU A 240 0.34 -4.04 -11.44
CA GLU A 240 -0.55 -3.58 -12.51
C GLU A 240 0.22 -2.83 -13.58
N CYS A 241 1.34 -2.19 -13.26
CA CYS A 241 2.19 -1.50 -14.23
C CYS A 241 3.34 -2.37 -14.76
N HIS A 242 4.07 -3.02 -13.86
CA HIS A 242 5.35 -3.68 -14.16
C HIS A 242 5.22 -5.18 -14.45
N GLY A 243 4.14 -5.84 -14.02
CA GLY A 243 4.01 -7.29 -14.01
C GLY A 243 4.69 -7.92 -12.79
N ASN A 244 4.67 -9.26 -12.70
CA ASN A 244 5.19 -10.01 -11.55
C ASN A 244 6.57 -10.62 -11.79
N ASP A 245 7.04 -10.74 -13.02
CA ASP A 245 8.35 -11.29 -13.36
C ASP A 245 9.44 -10.23 -13.20
N HIS A 246 10.18 -10.28 -12.10
CA HIS A 246 11.21 -9.29 -11.78
C HIS A 246 12.42 -9.37 -12.72
N GLY A 247 12.67 -10.53 -13.36
CA GLY A 247 13.69 -10.64 -14.39
C GLY A 247 13.38 -9.74 -15.58
N GLN A 248 12.14 -9.78 -16.06
CA GLN A 248 11.68 -8.90 -17.15
C GLN A 248 11.68 -7.42 -16.74
N ILE A 249 11.30 -7.12 -15.50
CA ILE A 249 11.33 -5.74 -14.98
C ILE A 249 12.76 -5.20 -14.98
N VAL A 250 13.71 -5.97 -14.46
CA VAL A 250 15.14 -5.60 -14.39
C VAL A 250 15.74 -5.44 -15.78
N GLU A 251 15.44 -6.37 -16.70
CA GLU A 251 15.93 -6.30 -18.08
C GLU A 251 15.42 -5.04 -18.81
N ARG A 252 14.18 -4.63 -18.52
CA ARG A 252 13.58 -3.36 -18.99
C ARG A 252 14.07 -2.12 -18.24
N GLY A 253 14.85 -2.29 -17.15
CA GLY A 253 15.27 -1.20 -16.28
C GLY A 253 14.10 -0.52 -15.56
N GLY A 254 13.07 -1.29 -15.21
CA GLY A 254 11.86 -0.82 -14.54
C GLY A 254 10.95 0.06 -15.40
N ARG A 255 11.19 0.20 -16.71
CA ARG A 255 10.40 1.07 -17.56
C ARG A 255 9.14 0.37 -18.09
N VAL A 256 8.06 1.14 -18.26
CA VAL A 256 6.73 0.67 -18.69
C VAL A 256 6.36 1.29 -20.05
N LEU A 257 5.72 0.52 -20.92
CA LEU A 257 5.28 0.97 -22.24
C LEU A 257 4.04 1.89 -22.14
N PRO A 258 3.88 2.90 -23.04
CA PRO A 258 2.65 3.71 -23.10
C PRO A 258 1.38 2.89 -23.31
N SER A 259 1.47 1.77 -24.02
CA SER A 259 0.34 0.86 -24.24
C SER A 259 -0.22 0.31 -22.93
N LYS A 260 0.63 0.17 -21.91
CA LYS A 260 0.22 -0.25 -20.58
C LYS A 260 -0.65 0.81 -19.90
N CYS A 261 -0.29 2.09 -20.05
CA CYS A 261 -1.11 3.22 -19.60
C CYS A 261 -2.45 3.26 -20.35
N GLY A 262 -2.43 2.93 -21.65
CA GLY A 262 -3.62 2.86 -22.51
C GLY A 262 -4.66 1.81 -22.13
N VAL A 263 -4.32 0.87 -21.23
CA VAL A 263 -5.30 -0.08 -20.67
C VAL A 263 -6.39 0.66 -19.88
N CYS A 264 -6.02 1.72 -19.16
CA CYS A 264 -6.93 2.51 -18.33
C CYS A 264 -7.15 3.94 -18.86
N HIS A 265 -6.11 4.56 -19.44
CA HIS A 265 -6.15 5.93 -19.96
C HIS A 265 -6.32 5.98 -21.47
N VAL A 266 -7.35 5.30 -21.98
CA VAL A 266 -7.58 5.07 -23.42
C VAL A 266 -7.60 6.38 -24.21
N THR A 267 -8.33 7.40 -23.76
CA THR A 267 -8.45 8.68 -24.46
C THR A 267 -7.11 9.39 -24.58
N MET A 268 -6.38 9.53 -23.47
CA MET A 268 -5.07 10.18 -23.44
C MET A 268 -4.04 9.42 -24.27
N TYR A 269 -4.08 8.08 -24.21
CA TYR A 269 -3.20 7.24 -25.02
C TYR A 269 -3.47 7.40 -26.52
N ASN A 270 -4.73 7.41 -26.94
CA ASN A 270 -5.09 7.56 -28.36
C ASN A 270 -4.70 8.95 -28.91
N ASP A 271 -4.87 10.00 -28.12
CA ASP A 271 -4.38 11.33 -28.45
C ASP A 271 -2.84 11.34 -28.56
N PHE A 272 -2.17 10.79 -27.56
CA PHE A 272 -0.70 10.72 -27.53
C PHE A 272 -0.18 9.93 -28.73
N ALA A 273 -0.81 8.82 -29.09
CA ALA A 273 -0.42 7.94 -30.19
C ALA A 273 -0.40 8.65 -31.56
N GLN A 274 -1.16 9.72 -31.71
CA GLN A 274 -1.20 10.55 -32.92
C GLN A 274 -0.15 11.67 -32.92
N SER A 275 0.51 11.91 -31.79
CA SER A 275 1.52 12.95 -31.64
C SER A 275 2.88 12.52 -32.21
N ARG A 276 3.71 13.50 -32.56
CA ARG A 276 5.12 13.26 -32.89
C ARG A 276 5.93 12.79 -31.67
N HIS A 277 5.52 13.17 -30.45
CA HIS A 277 6.16 12.69 -29.22
C HIS A 277 6.06 11.16 -29.06
N TYR A 278 5.00 10.54 -29.58
CA TYR A 278 4.86 9.08 -29.61
C TYR A 278 5.87 8.39 -30.55
N LYS A 279 6.32 9.10 -31.59
CA LYS A 279 7.36 8.64 -32.51
C LYS A 279 8.77 9.07 -32.08
N GLY A 280 8.96 9.48 -30.81
CA GLY A 280 10.20 10.07 -30.29
C GLY A 280 11.49 9.24 -30.45
N ARG A 281 11.38 7.96 -30.83
CA ARG A 281 12.51 7.09 -31.21
C ARG A 281 13.21 7.51 -32.50
N VAL A 282 12.52 8.15 -33.45
CA VAL A 282 13.14 8.56 -34.73
C VAL A 282 13.88 9.87 -34.52
N VAL A 283 15.21 9.83 -34.63
CA VAL A 283 16.08 10.98 -34.32
C VAL A 283 16.62 11.68 -35.56
N ALA A 284 16.69 10.98 -36.69
CA ALA A 284 17.09 11.56 -37.98
C ALA A 284 16.50 10.73 -39.13
N GLU A 285 16.46 11.32 -40.31
CA GLU A 285 16.19 10.62 -41.57
C GLU A 285 17.35 10.93 -42.52
N ILE A 286 18.10 9.89 -42.91
CA ILE A 286 19.29 10.03 -43.75
C ILE A 286 19.09 9.19 -45.00
N GLY A 287 18.95 9.83 -46.16
CA GLY A 287 18.78 9.14 -47.44
C GLY A 287 17.51 8.27 -47.53
N GLY A 288 16.42 8.69 -46.86
CA GLY A 288 15.15 7.93 -46.82
C GLY A 288 15.14 6.79 -45.80
N VAL A 289 16.20 6.62 -45.00
CA VAL A 289 16.26 5.68 -43.89
C VAL A 289 16.03 6.43 -42.59
N ALA A 290 14.98 6.05 -41.87
CA ALA A 290 14.72 6.54 -40.51
C ALA A 290 15.76 5.97 -39.55
N VAL A 291 16.57 6.83 -38.97
CA VAL A 291 17.53 6.48 -37.91
C VAL A 291 16.80 6.57 -36.58
N SER A 292 16.76 5.45 -35.87
CA SER A 292 16.12 5.37 -34.57
C SER A 292 17.13 5.21 -33.43
N THR A 293 16.71 5.58 -32.22
CA THR A 293 17.48 5.36 -30.98
C THR A 293 17.73 3.90 -30.64
N LYS A 294 17.05 2.96 -31.32
CA LYS A 294 17.30 1.52 -31.21
C LYS A 294 18.53 1.08 -32.02
N ASP A 295 18.71 1.71 -33.19
CA ASP A 295 19.70 1.28 -34.18
C ASP A 295 21.00 2.10 -34.09
N ALA A 296 20.95 3.24 -33.39
CA ALA A 296 22.10 4.10 -33.17
C ALA A 296 22.54 4.06 -31.71
N LYS A 297 23.84 3.82 -31.48
CA LYS A 297 24.46 4.06 -30.18
C LYS A 297 24.53 5.56 -29.95
N MET A 298 23.56 6.09 -29.21
CA MET A 298 23.52 7.50 -28.86
C MET A 298 24.59 7.84 -27.83
N ARG A 299 25.06 9.10 -27.87
CA ARG A 299 25.82 9.62 -26.75
C ARG A 299 24.88 9.79 -25.54
N LYS A 300 25.44 9.62 -24.34
CA LYS A 300 24.69 9.60 -23.07
C LYS A 300 23.89 10.90 -22.82
N ASP A 301 24.40 12.04 -23.26
CA ASP A 301 23.72 13.34 -23.18
C ASP A 301 22.47 13.39 -24.07
N CYS A 302 22.49 12.73 -25.22
CA CYS A 302 21.34 12.65 -26.10
C CYS A 302 20.31 11.62 -25.61
N GLU A 303 20.75 10.58 -24.89
CA GLU A 303 19.89 9.54 -24.31
C GLU A 303 18.87 10.12 -23.32
N GLU A 304 19.25 11.14 -22.55
CA GLU A 304 18.37 11.81 -21.58
C GLU A 304 17.13 12.43 -22.24
N CYS A 305 17.25 12.89 -23.49
CA CYS A 305 16.17 13.53 -24.24
C CYS A 305 15.45 12.59 -25.21
N HIS A 306 16.13 11.59 -25.78
CA HIS A 306 15.59 10.74 -26.85
C HIS A 306 15.35 9.27 -26.41
N VAL A 307 15.58 8.92 -25.15
CA VAL A 307 15.14 7.64 -24.53
C VAL A 307 13.81 7.76 -23.82
N LEU A 308 13.00 8.72 -24.25
CA LEU A 308 11.61 8.90 -23.81
C LEU A 308 10.69 7.75 -24.24
N GLY A 309 11.15 6.56 -24.64
CA GLY A 309 10.28 5.40 -24.76
C GLY A 309 11.04 4.14 -25.09
N LEU A 310 11.33 3.37 -24.05
CA LEU A 310 11.90 2.01 -24.05
C LEU A 310 12.83 1.72 -25.25
N ASN A 311 14.09 2.15 -25.21
CA ASN A 311 15.00 2.02 -26.36
C ASN A 311 15.75 0.68 -26.39
N LYS A 312 15.14 -0.44 -25.98
CA LYS A 312 15.79 -1.74 -26.13
C LYS A 312 15.56 -2.28 -27.53
N SER A 313 16.50 -3.08 -28.02
CA SER A 313 16.43 -3.68 -29.36
C SER A 313 15.21 -4.59 -29.56
N TRP A 314 14.67 -5.16 -28.49
CA TRP A 314 13.48 -6.01 -28.50
C TRP A 314 12.16 -5.25 -28.26
N ASP A 315 12.18 -3.95 -27.94
CA ASP A 315 10.94 -3.19 -27.75
C ASP A 315 10.23 -2.96 -29.07
N VAL A 316 9.07 -3.58 -29.22
CA VAL A 316 8.19 -3.41 -30.38
C VAL A 316 7.27 -2.21 -30.21
N GLY A 317 7.10 -1.46 -31.30
CA GLY A 317 6.18 -0.34 -31.36
C GLY A 317 6.83 1.03 -31.12
N PRO A 318 6.01 2.03 -30.78
CA PRO A 318 6.39 3.43 -30.73
C PRO A 318 7.21 3.77 -29.49
N GLY A 319 7.99 4.83 -29.61
CA GLY A 319 9.03 5.23 -28.66
C GLY A 319 8.70 6.40 -27.77
N GLY A 320 7.42 6.70 -27.58
CA GLY A 320 6.97 7.68 -26.60
C GLY A 320 6.93 7.10 -25.19
N SER A 321 6.78 7.99 -24.21
CA SER A 321 6.59 7.64 -22.80
C SER A 321 5.64 8.64 -22.19
N CYS A 322 4.68 8.12 -21.43
CA CYS A 322 3.73 8.94 -20.70
C CYS A 322 4.40 9.68 -19.53
N GLU A 323 5.58 9.24 -19.07
CA GLU A 323 6.26 9.87 -17.93
C GLU A 323 7.05 11.13 -18.28
N GLY A 324 7.18 11.47 -19.57
CA GLY A 324 7.93 12.64 -20.01
C GLY A 324 7.32 13.96 -19.52
N CYS A 325 5.99 13.98 -19.29
CA CYS A 325 5.29 15.18 -18.83
C CYS A 325 4.92 15.14 -17.34
N HIS A 326 4.34 14.04 -16.86
CA HIS A 326 4.08 13.79 -15.45
C HIS A 326 5.01 12.67 -14.97
N PRO A 327 6.14 13.00 -14.32
CA PRO A 327 7.14 12.02 -13.93
C PRO A 327 6.56 10.92 -13.03
N LYS A 328 7.02 9.70 -13.28
CA LYS A 328 6.88 8.58 -12.35
C LYS A 328 7.69 8.85 -11.06
N HIS A 329 7.34 8.31 -9.91
CA HIS A 329 6.14 7.49 -9.62
C HIS A 329 4.97 8.29 -9.04
N LEU A 330 5.11 9.61 -8.94
CA LEU A 330 4.08 10.50 -8.41
C LEU A 330 2.92 10.75 -9.40
N PHE A 331 3.21 10.79 -10.69
CA PHE A 331 2.24 11.03 -11.78
C PHE A 331 1.32 12.24 -11.52
N SER A 332 1.90 13.33 -11.01
CA SER A 332 1.14 14.53 -10.64
C SER A 332 0.75 15.37 -11.86
N ARG A 333 -0.55 15.68 -11.96
CA ARG A 333 -1.09 16.64 -12.94
C ARG A 333 -0.57 18.06 -12.71
N SER A 334 -0.32 18.46 -11.45
CA SER A 334 0.17 19.80 -11.16
C SER A 334 1.59 19.98 -11.70
N SER A 335 2.47 18.98 -11.49
CA SER A 335 3.82 18.97 -12.03
C SER A 335 3.82 19.00 -13.56
N ALA A 336 2.97 18.20 -14.20
CA ALA A 336 2.82 18.21 -15.66
C ALA A 336 2.27 19.51 -16.25
N SER A 337 1.71 20.41 -15.45
CA SER A 337 1.19 21.71 -15.89
C SER A 337 2.24 22.83 -15.86
N GLU A 338 3.44 22.55 -15.39
CA GLU A 338 4.53 23.53 -15.34
C GLU A 338 5.26 23.62 -16.69
N ALA A 339 5.65 24.84 -17.09
CA ALA A 339 6.40 25.07 -18.33
C ALA A 339 7.73 24.31 -18.35
N LYS A 340 8.37 24.22 -17.18
CA LYS A 340 9.67 23.59 -16.95
C LYS A 340 9.74 22.15 -17.47
N VAL A 341 8.63 21.43 -17.44
CA VAL A 341 8.54 20.06 -17.97
C VAL A 341 8.85 20.02 -19.47
N CYS A 342 8.39 21.02 -20.22
CA CYS A 342 8.65 21.14 -21.66
C CYS A 342 10.09 21.62 -21.92
N GLU A 343 10.58 22.54 -21.07
CA GLU A 343 11.93 23.11 -21.15
C GLU A 343 13.03 22.06 -20.98
N ASN A 344 12.75 20.91 -20.36
CA ASN A 344 13.72 19.81 -20.27
C ASN A 344 14.18 19.29 -21.65
N CYS A 345 13.36 19.45 -22.69
CA CYS A 345 13.69 19.01 -24.05
C CYS A 345 13.61 20.15 -25.09
N HIS A 346 12.79 21.17 -24.85
CA HIS A 346 12.64 22.34 -25.72
C HIS A 346 13.61 23.46 -25.34
N ILE A 347 14.91 23.20 -25.47
CA ILE A 347 15.99 24.07 -24.95
C ILE A 347 16.59 25.06 -25.98
N GLY A 348 16.19 25.03 -27.25
CA GLY A 348 16.79 25.88 -28.31
C GLY A 348 17.96 25.23 -29.08
N GLY A 349 18.43 25.89 -30.15
CA GLY A 349 19.52 25.42 -31.04
C GLY A 349 19.06 24.77 -32.38
N PRO A 350 19.88 24.78 -33.45
CA PRO A 350 19.44 24.49 -34.83
C PRO A 350 18.91 23.07 -35.09
N VAL A 351 19.04 22.14 -34.13
CA VAL A 351 18.72 20.71 -34.27
C VAL A 351 17.74 20.16 -33.23
N HIS A 352 17.31 20.96 -32.25
CA HIS A 352 16.27 20.58 -31.26
C HIS A 352 15.06 21.52 -31.42
N ALA A 353 13.87 21.08 -31.05
CA ALA A 353 12.65 21.89 -31.17
C ALA A 353 12.81 23.20 -30.37
N GLN A 354 13.12 24.29 -31.07
CA GLN A 354 13.50 25.54 -30.41
C GLN A 354 12.29 26.20 -29.77
N LEU A 355 12.37 26.43 -28.46
CA LEU A 355 11.57 27.45 -27.82
C LEU A 355 12.13 28.82 -28.22
N ASP A 356 11.65 29.37 -29.34
CA ASP A 356 12.01 30.72 -29.74
C ASP A 356 11.38 31.72 -28.76
N MET A 357 12.20 32.33 -27.89
CA MET A 357 11.80 33.38 -26.94
C MET A 357 12.16 34.79 -27.44
N SER A 358 12.57 34.95 -28.70
CA SER A 358 12.86 36.26 -29.27
C SER A 358 11.61 37.15 -29.22
N VAL A 359 11.80 38.46 -29.11
CA VAL A 359 10.69 39.43 -29.04
C VAL A 359 9.77 39.42 -30.27
N LYS A 360 10.21 38.80 -31.37
CA LYS A 360 9.43 38.65 -32.61
C LYS A 360 8.59 37.36 -32.61
N SER A 361 8.94 36.39 -31.78
CA SER A 361 8.24 35.11 -31.72
C SER A 361 6.91 35.21 -30.97
N ILE A 362 6.02 34.22 -31.16
CA ILE A 362 4.77 34.13 -30.40
C ILE A 362 5.06 33.97 -28.90
N HIS A 363 6.01 33.11 -28.52
CA HIS A 363 6.34 32.90 -27.12
C HIS A 363 6.97 34.14 -26.46
N GLY A 364 7.87 34.86 -27.15
CA GLY A 364 8.49 36.08 -26.65
C GLY A 364 7.51 37.25 -26.51
N ARG A 365 6.57 37.42 -27.46
CA ARG A 365 5.49 38.41 -27.35
C ARG A 365 4.52 38.10 -26.21
N LEU A 366 4.17 36.82 -26.01
CA LEU A 366 3.31 36.39 -24.90
C LEU A 366 3.99 36.61 -23.55
N TYR A 367 5.26 36.20 -23.43
CA TYR A 367 6.06 36.41 -22.23
C TYR A 367 6.21 37.91 -21.90
N GLY A 368 6.41 38.76 -22.92
CA GLY A 368 6.45 40.22 -22.75
C GLY A 368 5.17 40.78 -22.15
N ARG A 369 4.00 40.45 -22.73
CA ARG A 369 2.69 40.88 -22.20
C ARG A 369 2.45 40.37 -20.77
N TRP A 370 2.78 39.12 -20.51
CA TRP A 370 2.60 38.51 -19.18
C TRP A 370 3.46 39.18 -18.10
N LYS A 371 4.69 39.58 -18.44
CA LYS A 371 5.58 40.31 -17.55
C LYS A 371 5.00 41.69 -17.17
N GLU A 372 4.31 42.35 -18.10
CA GLU A 372 3.61 43.62 -17.86
C GLU A 372 2.36 43.45 -16.98
N GLU A 373 1.65 42.33 -17.12
CA GLU A 373 0.42 42.01 -16.36
C GLU A 373 0.69 41.45 -14.94
N GLY A 374 1.95 41.21 -14.56
CA GLY A 374 2.32 40.68 -13.24
C GLY A 374 1.93 39.22 -13.01
N ASN A 375 1.61 38.47 -14.07
CA ASN A 375 1.15 37.07 -13.98
C ASN A 375 2.29 36.11 -14.36
N ILE A 376 2.69 35.22 -13.44
CA ILE A 376 4.07 34.65 -13.44
C ILE A 376 4.22 33.26 -14.10
N LYS A 377 3.18 32.57 -14.60
CA LYS A 377 3.35 31.16 -15.05
C LYS A 377 2.78 30.83 -16.43
N LEU A 378 3.55 31.12 -17.49
CA LEU A 378 3.22 30.65 -18.84
C LEU A 378 3.12 29.12 -18.79
N ARG A 379 2.02 28.55 -19.26
CA ARG A 379 1.85 27.09 -19.34
C ARG A 379 1.76 26.72 -20.81
N CYS A 380 2.73 26.00 -21.34
CA CYS A 380 2.74 25.55 -22.74
C CYS A 380 1.42 24.83 -23.09
N GLN A 381 0.90 24.07 -22.13
CA GLN A 381 -0.33 23.29 -22.19
C GLN A 381 -1.57 24.15 -22.47
N SER A 382 -1.62 25.42 -22.03
CA SER A 382 -2.78 26.29 -22.29
C SER A 382 -2.96 26.64 -23.77
N CYS A 383 -1.91 26.49 -24.58
CA CYS A 383 -1.98 26.71 -26.02
C CYS A 383 -1.91 25.38 -26.80
N HIS A 384 -1.10 24.43 -26.32
CA HIS A 384 -0.79 23.20 -27.04
C HIS A 384 -1.65 21.99 -26.64
N SER A 385 -2.48 22.10 -25.59
CA SER A 385 -3.36 21.02 -25.10
C SER A 385 -4.84 21.44 -25.00
N ASP A 386 -5.15 22.74 -25.13
CA ASP A 386 -6.50 23.32 -24.99
C ASP A 386 -7.30 23.27 -26.32
N PRO A 387 -8.66 23.32 -26.34
CA PRO A 387 -9.64 23.53 -25.25
C PRO A 387 -9.96 22.29 -24.37
N TYR A 388 -9.34 21.14 -24.63
CA TYR A 388 -9.78 19.85 -24.06
C TYR A 388 -8.75 19.09 -23.22
N SER A 389 -7.62 19.72 -22.89
CA SER A 389 -6.48 19.02 -22.24
C SER A 389 -6.06 17.73 -22.96
N HIS A 390 -6.05 17.77 -24.30
CA HIS A 390 -5.72 16.62 -25.14
C HIS A 390 -4.23 16.30 -25.11
N HIS A 391 -3.85 15.04 -25.31
CA HIS A 391 -2.43 14.61 -25.24
C HIS A 391 -1.72 14.63 -26.60
N ASN A 392 -2.35 15.18 -27.64
CA ASN A 392 -1.72 15.44 -28.94
C ASN A 392 -1.20 16.88 -29.05
N PHE A 393 -0.03 17.14 -28.47
CA PHE A 393 0.56 18.48 -28.43
C PHE A 393 0.96 19.05 -29.81
N ASN A 394 0.93 18.24 -30.87
CA ASN A 394 1.19 18.70 -32.23
C ASN A 394 -0.05 19.26 -32.94
N ARG A 395 -1.26 18.94 -32.44
CA ARG A 395 -2.53 19.30 -33.08
C ARG A 395 -2.70 20.80 -33.30
N ASN A 396 -2.26 21.61 -32.34
CA ASN A 396 -2.43 23.06 -32.37
C ASN A 396 -1.21 23.80 -32.96
N VAL A 397 -0.10 23.11 -33.25
CA VAL A 397 1.12 23.74 -33.78
C VAL A 397 0.95 24.10 -35.26
N SER A 398 0.19 23.31 -36.02
CA SER A 398 -0.14 23.60 -37.42
C SER A 398 -1.25 24.63 -37.62
N LEU A 399 -1.91 25.08 -36.54
CA LEU A 399 -2.97 26.12 -36.60
C LEU A 399 -2.43 27.53 -36.35
N LEU A 400 -1.14 27.67 -36.05
CA LEU A 400 -0.48 28.94 -35.71
C LEU A 400 0.48 29.42 -36.82
N SER A 401 0.48 28.75 -37.97
CA SER A 401 1.34 29.06 -39.12
C SER A 401 0.66 29.90 -40.21
N ASP A 402 -0.55 30.41 -39.95
CA ASP A 402 -1.26 31.35 -40.84
C ASP A 402 -1.28 32.78 -40.25
#